data_AF-A0A0L8BT23-F1
#
_entry.id   AF-A0A0L8BT23-F1
#
_cell.length_a   1.000
_cell.length_b   1.000
_cell.length_c   1.000
_cell.angle_alpha   90.00
_cell.angle_beta   90.00
_cell.angle_gamma   90.00
#
_symmetry.space_group_name_H-M   'P 1'
#
loop_
_entity.id
_entity.type
_entity.pdbx_description
1 polymer ?
#
loop_
_entity_poly.entity_id
_entity_poly.type
_entity_poly.pdbx_seq_one_letter_code
_entity_poly.pdbx_strand_id
1 'polypeptide(L)' 'MIVAPSPIAVRAAFLDQGVKLPIRPSETDCGVVLDADDRDVFTVDSNGFHPDDQVKTLALLICACVNEHAGLSPEHHLNG' A
#
# COMPACT_ATOMS: atom_id res chain seq x y z
N MET A 1 2.41 24.39 -6.66
CA MET A 1 3.34 23.38 -6.09
C MET A 1 2.51 22.55 -5.14
N ILE A 2 2.21 21.29 -5.46
CA ILE A 2 1.52 20.39 -4.51
C ILE A 2 2.60 19.89 -3.55
N VAL A 3 2.51 20.27 -2.29
CA VAL A 3 3.41 19.76 -1.25
C VAL A 3 2.90 18.36 -0.88
N ALA A 4 3.74 17.34 -1.03
CA ALA A 4 3.37 16.00 -0.58
C ALA A 4 3.11 16.00 0.94
N PRO A 5 2.12 15.25 1.44
CA PRO A 5 1.86 15.16 2.88
C PRO A 5 3.08 14.61 3.61
N SER A 6 3.27 15.02 4.88
CA SER A 6 4.32 14.45 5.73
C SER A 6 4.02 12.98 6.04
N PRO A 7 5.03 12.16 6.38
CA PRO A 7 4.80 10.76 6.76
C PRO A 7 3.79 10.57 7.90
N ILE A 8 3.79 11.48 8.88
CA ILE A 8 2.82 11.47 9.97
C ILE A 8 1.40 11.73 9.45
N ALA A 9 1.23 12.70 8.55
CA ALA A 9 -0.08 13.00 7.96
C ALA A 9 -0.61 11.83 7.12
N VAL A 10 0.27 11.12 6.39
CA VAL A 10 -0.11 9.91 5.65
C VAL A 10 -0.57 8.82 6.62
N ARG A 11 0.21 8.52 7.68
CA ARG A 11 -0.15 7.51 8.69
C ARG A 11 -1.45 7.83 9.41
N ALA A 12 -1.69 9.11 9.71
CA ALA A 12 -2.93 9.56 10.35
C ALA A 12 -4.13 9.35 9.41
N ALA A 13 -4.02 9.75 8.14
CA ALA A 13 -5.09 9.56 7.15
C ALA A 13 -5.46 8.08 6.94
N PHE A 14 -4.45 7.24 6.68
CA PHE A 14 -4.31 5.88 7.23
C PHE A 14 -5.33 5.40 8.26
N LEU A 15 -4.94 5.69 9.50
CA LEU A 15 -5.57 5.24 10.73
C LEU A 15 -6.99 5.78 10.89
N ASP A 16 -7.26 7.00 10.43
CA ASP A 16 -8.60 7.61 10.48
C ASP A 16 -9.62 6.82 9.64
N GLN A 17 -9.17 6.07 8.62
CA GLN A 17 -10.00 5.14 7.86
C GLN A 17 -10.00 3.71 8.43
N GLY A 18 -9.33 3.48 9.55
CA GLY A 18 -9.19 2.15 10.16
C GLY A 18 -8.20 1.22 9.44
N VAL A 19 -7.33 1.76 8.58
CA VAL A 19 -6.35 0.98 7.80
C VAL A 19 -4.99 1.02 8.48
N LYS A 20 -4.43 -0.16 8.78
CA LYS A 20 -3.13 -0.27 9.44
C LYS A 20 -1.98 -0.43 8.44
N LEU A 21 -1.01 0.47 8.50
CA LEU A 21 0.21 0.38 7.67
C LEU A 21 1.26 -0.56 8.31
N PRO A 22 2.17 -1.18 7.52
CA PRO A 22 2.28 -1.08 6.07
C PRO A 22 1.18 -1.87 5.33
N ILE A 23 0.81 -1.41 4.13
CA ILE A 23 -0.02 -2.21 3.21
C ILE A 23 0.85 -3.16 2.39
N ARG A 24 0.27 -4.28 1.95
CA ARG A 24 0.93 -5.28 1.12
C ARG A 24 -0.04 -5.93 0.14
N PRO A 25 0.41 -6.44 -1.01
CA PRO A 25 -0.42 -7.31 -1.84
C PRO A 25 -0.81 -8.58 -1.07
N SER A 26 -2.01 -9.10 -1.33
CA SER A 26 -2.41 -10.45 -0.94
C SER A 26 -1.56 -11.48 -1.69
N GLU A 27 -1.22 -12.58 -1.02
CA GLU A 27 -0.53 -13.72 -1.64
C GLU A 27 -1.51 -14.67 -2.33
N THR A 28 -2.79 -14.63 -1.95
CA THR A 28 -3.83 -15.56 -2.40
C THR A 28 -4.76 -14.95 -3.43
N ASP A 29 -4.95 -13.62 -3.41
CA ASP A 29 -5.97 -12.92 -4.20
C ASP A 29 -5.32 -11.85 -5.08
N CYS A 30 -5.31 -12.09 -6.40
CA CYS A 30 -4.64 -11.21 -7.35
C CYS A 30 -5.24 -9.79 -7.31
N GLY A 31 -4.38 -8.79 -7.13
CA GLY A 31 -4.77 -7.38 -7.10
C GLY A 31 -5.36 -6.90 -5.78
N VAL A 32 -5.66 -7.79 -4.83
CA VAL A 32 -6.10 -7.39 -3.49
C VAL A 32 -4.92 -6.85 -2.70
N VAL A 33 -5.11 -5.71 -2.05
CA VAL A 33 -4.16 -5.09 -1.14
C VAL A 33 -4.72 -5.12 0.27
N LEU A 34 -3.90 -5.65 1.18
CA LEU A 34 -4.22 -5.87 2.58
C LEU A 34 -3.49 -4.85 3.45
N ASP A 35 -4.09 -4.55 4.59
CA ASP A 35 -3.46 -3.83 5.69
C ASP A 35 -2.61 -4.77 6.57
N ALA A 36 -1.95 -4.20 7.58
CA ALA A 36 -1.07 -4.96 8.48
C ALA A 36 -1.80 -5.90 9.45
N ASP A 37 -3.13 -5.89 9.47
CA ASP A 37 -3.97 -6.85 10.20
C ASP A 37 -4.68 -7.84 9.23
N ASP A 38 -4.17 -7.97 8.00
CA ASP A 38 -4.68 -8.85 6.94
C ASP A 38 -6.10 -8.52 6.48
N ARG A 39 -6.52 -7.26 6.60
CA ARG A 39 -7.83 -6.79 6.12
C ARG A 39 -7.72 -6.15 4.74
N ASP A 40 -8.68 -6.46 3.87
CA ASP A 40 -8.80 -5.84 2.56
C ASP A 40 -8.91 -4.31 2.67
N VAL A 41 -8.07 -3.61 1.92
CA VAL A 41 -8.08 -2.15 1.79
C VAL A 41 -8.67 -1.75 0.45
N PHE A 42 -8.16 -2.33 -0.64
CA PHE A 42 -8.66 -2.10 -1.99
C PHE A 42 -8.23 -3.23 -2.94
N THR A 43 -8.86 -3.27 -4.12
CA THR A 43 -8.52 -4.17 -5.22
C THR A 43 -8.07 -3.37 -6.45
N VAL A 44 -6.89 -3.67 -6.97
CA VAL A 44 -6.37 -3.14 -8.23
C VAL A 44 -7.03 -3.86 -9.39
N ASP A 45 -7.44 -3.10 -10.42
CA ASP A 45 -8.02 -3.64 -11.65
C ASP A 45 -9.25 -4.53 -11.40
N SER A 46 -10.20 -4.06 -10.59
CA SER A 46 -11.39 -4.83 -10.22
C SER A 46 -12.31 -5.22 -11.40
N ASN A 47 -12.09 -4.66 -12.59
CA ASN A 47 -12.78 -5.03 -13.83
C ASN A 47 -12.06 -6.12 -14.65
N GLY A 48 -10.84 -6.50 -14.26
CA GLY A 48 -10.05 -7.55 -14.91
C GLY A 48 -9.60 -7.21 -16.33
N PHE A 49 -9.33 -5.94 -16.63
CA PHE A 49 -8.86 -5.53 -17.96
C PHE A 49 -7.37 -5.83 -18.20
N HIS A 50 -6.59 -5.98 -17.13
CA HIS A 50 -5.16 -6.24 -17.20
C HIS A 50 -4.84 -7.70 -16.86
N PRO A 51 -3.82 -8.31 -17.49
CA PRO A 51 -3.31 -9.62 -17.06
C PRO A 51 -2.78 -9.59 -15.62
N ASP A 52 -2.88 -10.72 -14.91
CA ASP A 52 -2.48 -10.87 -13.50
C ASP A 52 -1.08 -10.32 -13.18
N ASP A 53 -0.09 -10.57 -14.04
CA ASP A 53 1.29 -10.10 -13.81
C ASP A 53 1.38 -8.57 -13.82
N GLN A 54 0.57 -7.90 -14.65
CA GLN A 54 0.48 -6.44 -14.68
C GLN A 54 -0.24 -5.93 -13.43
N VAL A 55 -1.35 -6.56 -13.03
CA VAL A 55 -2.10 -6.22 -11.82
C VAL A 55 -1.21 -6.36 -10.56
N LYS A 56 -0.47 -7.47 -10.45
CA LYS A 56 0.50 -7.70 -9.36
C LYS A 56 1.58 -6.64 -9.32
N THR A 57 2.13 -6.28 -10.49
CA THR A 57 3.15 -5.21 -10.59
C THR A 57 2.58 -3.87 -10.12
N LEU A 58 1.37 -3.52 -10.55
CA LEU A 58 0.69 -2.28 -10.12
C LEU A 58 0.43 -2.28 -8.61
N ALA A 59 -0.09 -3.38 -8.05
CA ALA A 59 -0.33 -3.50 -6.62
C ALA A 59 0.97 -3.33 -5.80
N LEU A 60 2.06 -3.95 -6.23
CA LEU A 60 3.38 -3.80 -5.61
C LEU A 60 3.86 -2.34 -5.64
N LEU A 61 3.77 -1.67 -6.79
CA LEU A 61 4.20 -0.28 -6.95
C LEU A 61 3.37 0.67 -6.07
N ILE A 62 2.05 0.50 -6.02
CA ILE A 62 1.17 1.31 -5.17
C ILE A 62 1.52 1.09 -3.69
N CYS A 63 1.71 -0.16 -3.25
CA CYS A 63 2.10 -0.46 -1.87
C CYS A 63 3.44 0.17 -1.52
N ALA A 64 4.43 0.06 -2.40
CA ALA A 64 5.75 0.66 -2.21
C ALA A 64 5.65 2.19 -2.02
N CYS A 65 4.95 2.89 -2.91
CA CYS A 65 4.77 4.33 -2.80
C CYS A 65 4.06 4.74 -1.50
N VAL A 66 2.95 4.09 -1.15
CA VAL A 66 2.22 4.41 0.08
C VAL A 66 3.09 4.20 1.31
N ASN A 67 3.78 3.05 1.40
CA ASN A 67 4.63 2.73 2.54
C ASN A 67 5.83 3.67 2.62
N GLU A 68 6.47 4.03 1.49
CA GLU A 68 7.56 5.01 1.44
C GLU A 68 7.09 6.40 1.89
N HIS A 69 5.96 6.88 1.38
CA HIS A 69 5.39 8.17 1.80
C HIS A 69 4.95 8.16 3.28
N ALA A 70 4.63 7.00 3.83
CA ALA A 70 4.42 6.82 5.26
C ALA A 70 5.73 6.64 6.06
N GLY A 71 6.90 6.69 5.43
CA GLY A 71 8.20 6.50 6.10
C GLY A 71 8.41 5.07 6.61
N LEU A 72 7.88 4.07 5.91
CA LEU A 72 7.95 2.65 6.22
C LEU A 72 8.67 1.85 5.11
N SER A 73 9.50 2.51 4.31
CA SER A 73 10.29 1.82 3.28
C SER A 73 11.25 0.79 3.90
N PRO A 74 11.53 -0.34 3.22
CA PRO A 74 12.38 -1.42 3.75
C PRO A 74 13.78 -0.95 4.16
N GLU A 75 14.30 0.09 3.51
CA GLU A 75 15.60 0.70 3.82
C GLU A 75 15.66 1.39 5.20
N HIS A 76 14.52 1.79 5.77
CA HIS A 76 14.47 2.34 7.13
C HIS A 76 14.52 1.27 8.23
N HIS A 77 14.41 -0.02 7.90
CA HIS A 77 14.54 -1.12 8.87
C HIS A 77 15.99 -1.50 9.21
N LEU A 78 16.99 -0.95 8.51
CA LEU A 78 18.41 -1.28 8.71
C LEU A 78 19.14 -0.40 9.74
N ASN A 79 18.47 0.59 10.34
CA ASN A 79 19.06 1.53 11.29
C ASN A 79 18.38 1.56 12.67
N GLY A 80 17.69 0.46 13.04
CA GLY A 80 17.03 0.29 14.34
C GLY A 80 17.75 -0.70 15.25
#